data_AF-A0A7Y4MT15-F1
#
_entry.id   AF-A0A7Y4MT15-F1
#
_cell.length_a   1.000
_cell.length_b   1.000
_cell.length_c   1.000
_cell.angle_alpha   90.00
_cell.angle_beta   90.00
_cell.angle_gamma   90.00
#
_symmetry.space_group_name_H-M   'P 1'
#
loop_
_entity.id
_entity.type
_entity.pdbx_description
1 polymer ?
#
loop_
_entity_poly.entity_id
_entity_poly.type
_entity_poly.pdbx_seq_one_letter_code
_entity_poly.pdbx_strand_id
1 'polypeptide(L)'
;MALTAFSSRLGLGQGRIQPQRATPASGEYLFVLGDEEPGRRFELALGDFAEVTQAVDVTSVDLVRAALRLRVPSGAPVGLAWEASLVVDGVKYARFLGRPGRERIVSDLAANVSKLSGVHTVGVRLELVSP
;
A
#
# COMPACT_ATOMS: atom_id res chain seq x y z
N MET A 1 20.32 4.81 -10.02
CA MET A 1 19.03 4.09 -10.08
C MET A 1 18.02 5.03 -10.74
N ALA A 2 17.25 4.57 -11.72
CA ALA A 2 16.26 5.42 -12.39
C ALA A 2 15.09 5.72 -11.45
N LEU A 3 14.60 6.96 -11.42
CA LEU A 3 13.42 7.34 -10.66
C LEU A 3 12.18 6.70 -11.29
N THR A 4 11.29 6.16 -10.47
CA THR A 4 10.06 5.47 -10.92
C THR A 4 8.81 6.27 -10.55
N ALA A 5 7.65 5.76 -10.99
CA ALA A 5 6.34 6.27 -10.60
C ALA A 5 6.13 6.36 -9.08
N PHE A 6 6.91 5.61 -8.29
CA PHE A 6 6.75 5.50 -6.83
C PHE A 6 7.91 6.07 -6.02
N SER A 7 9.00 6.50 -6.67
CA SER A 7 10.22 6.98 -5.99
C SER A 7 10.73 8.33 -6.47
N SER A 8 10.12 8.93 -7.49
CA SER A 8 10.56 10.22 -8.05
C SER A 8 10.34 11.43 -7.13
N ARG A 9 9.49 11.30 -6.10
CA ARG A 9 9.03 12.42 -5.25
C ARG A 9 8.95 12.04 -3.77
N LEU A 10 9.87 11.20 -3.30
CA LEU A 10 9.99 10.83 -1.89
C LEU A 10 10.13 12.06 -0.99
N GLY A 11 9.35 12.12 0.09
CA GLY A 11 9.35 13.24 1.03
C GLY A 11 8.52 14.46 0.58
N LEU A 12 8.05 14.49 -0.67
CA LEU A 12 7.18 15.55 -1.19
C LEU A 12 5.73 15.08 -1.29
N GLY A 13 5.50 14.02 -2.07
CA GLY A 13 4.17 13.42 -2.27
C GLY A 13 4.16 11.90 -2.10
N GLN A 14 5.33 11.28 -1.89
CA GLN A 14 5.51 9.83 -1.85
C GLN A 14 6.30 9.41 -0.61
N GLY A 15 6.11 8.16 -0.19
CA GLY A 15 6.78 7.63 1.00
C GLY A 15 6.25 8.24 2.28
N ARG A 16 7.11 8.40 3.29
CA ARG A 16 6.71 8.97 4.59
C ARG A 16 6.63 10.49 4.48
N ILE A 17 5.43 11.05 4.56
CA ILE A 17 5.18 12.50 4.51
C ILE A 17 4.20 12.93 5.57
N GLN A 18 4.24 14.21 5.94
CA GLN A 18 3.12 14.84 6.65
C GLN A 18 2.07 15.19 5.59
N PRO A 19 0.89 14.54 5.60
CA PRO A 19 -0.06 14.67 4.50
C PRO A 19 -0.71 16.05 4.47
N GLN A 20 -0.93 16.57 3.27
CA GLN A 20 -1.66 17.83 3.06
C GLN A 20 -3.14 17.59 2.72
N ARG A 21 -3.49 16.38 2.28
CA ARG A 21 -4.81 16.05 1.71
C ARG A 21 -5.45 14.82 2.36
N ALA A 22 -4.93 14.39 3.50
CA ALA A 22 -5.51 13.34 4.31
C ALA A 22 -5.18 13.58 5.78
N THR A 23 -6.11 13.22 6.67
CA THR A 23 -5.82 13.16 8.10
C THR A 23 -5.23 11.78 8.42
N PRO A 24 -4.02 11.70 9.03
CA PRO A 24 -3.51 10.44 9.54
C PRO A 24 -4.47 9.82 10.56
N ALA A 25 -4.63 8.49 10.53
CA ALA A 25 -5.41 7.78 11.53
C ALA A 25 -4.70 7.77 12.91
N SER A 26 -3.37 7.93 12.92
CA SER A 26 -2.55 8.02 14.12
C SER A 26 -1.28 8.83 13.80
N GLY A 27 -0.82 9.62 14.77
CA GLY A 27 0.37 10.47 14.63
C GLY A 27 0.22 11.59 13.60
N GLU A 28 1.35 12.07 13.08
CA GLU A 28 1.43 13.23 12.18
C GLU A 28 1.76 12.86 10.72
N TYR A 29 2.16 11.61 10.47
CA TYR A 29 2.70 11.17 9.19
C TYR A 29 1.88 10.04 8.56
N LEU A 30 1.89 9.97 7.23
CA LEU A 30 1.39 8.84 6.45
C LEU A 30 2.51 8.24 5.60
N PHE A 31 2.42 6.95 5.33
CA PHE A 31 3.16 6.29 4.25
C PHE A 31 2.28 6.29 2.99
N VAL A 32 2.65 7.11 2.01
CA VAL A 32 1.95 7.21 0.73
C VAL A 32 2.56 6.26 -0.28
N LEU A 33 1.80 5.23 -0.65
CA LEU A 33 2.09 4.34 -1.77
C LEU A 33 1.40 4.90 -3.02
N GLY A 34 2.20 5.45 -3.96
CA GLY A 34 1.69 6.27 -5.06
C GLY A 34 2.14 7.72 -4.93
N ASP A 35 1.25 8.69 -5.12
CA ASP A 35 1.51 10.12 -4.91
C ASP A 35 0.26 10.78 -4.27
N GLU A 36 0.47 11.67 -3.29
CA GLU A 36 -0.60 12.48 -2.69
C GLU A 36 -1.08 13.59 -3.64
N GLU A 37 -0.20 14.08 -4.52
CA GLU A 37 -0.51 15.14 -5.47
C GLU A 37 -1.33 14.59 -6.66
N PRO A 38 -2.56 15.10 -6.89
CA PRO A 38 -3.38 14.64 -8.00
C PRO A 38 -2.85 15.15 -9.34
N GLY A 39 -3.27 14.49 -10.42
CA GLY A 39 -2.96 14.90 -11.80
C GLY A 39 -1.62 14.42 -12.32
N ARG A 40 -0.81 13.75 -11.49
CA ARG A 40 0.40 13.05 -11.93
C ARG A 40 0.03 11.81 -12.74
N ARG A 41 0.75 11.61 -13.84
CA ARG A 41 0.57 10.47 -14.76
C ARG A 41 1.91 9.79 -14.94
N PHE A 42 1.89 8.47 -14.93
CA PHE A 42 3.04 7.62 -15.17
C PHE A 42 2.62 6.49 -16.10
N GLU A 43 3.56 6.00 -16.90
CA GLU A 43 3.38 4.74 -17.62
C GLU A 43 3.52 3.60 -16.60
N LEU A 44 2.49 2.75 -16.52
CA LEU A 44 2.40 1.65 -15.59
C LEU A 44 2.07 0.37 -16.36
N ALA A 45 2.66 -0.73 -15.95
CA ALA A 45 2.45 -2.08 -16.47
C ALA A 45 1.87 -3.02 -15.41
N LEU A 46 1.32 -4.15 -15.87
CA LEU A 46 0.90 -5.24 -14.99
C LEU A 46 2.08 -5.65 -14.08
N GLY A 47 1.83 -5.75 -12.78
CA GLY A 47 2.81 -6.13 -11.77
C GLY A 47 3.61 -4.96 -11.19
N ASP A 48 3.45 -3.73 -11.70
CA ASP A 48 4.05 -2.55 -11.07
C ASP A 48 3.47 -2.35 -9.66
N PHE A 49 4.35 -2.12 -8.68
CA PHE A 49 3.93 -1.94 -7.30
C PHE A 49 4.78 -0.92 -6.53
N ALA A 50 4.16 -0.38 -5.48
CA ALA A 50 4.83 0.30 -4.38
C ALA A 50 4.56 -0.48 -3.08
N GLU A 51 5.58 -0.59 -2.24
CA GLU A 51 5.48 -1.33 -0.99
C GLU A 51 6.21 -0.59 0.13
N VAL A 52 5.62 -0.61 1.32
CA VAL A 52 6.30 -0.26 2.56
C VAL A 52 6.42 -1.51 3.40
N THR A 53 7.63 -1.82 3.85
CA THR A 53 7.92 -3.00 4.67
C THR A 53 8.63 -2.62 5.96
N GLN A 54 8.50 -3.49 6.95
CA GLN A 54 9.21 -3.43 8.21
C GLN A 54 9.53 -4.85 8.67
N ALA A 55 10.72 -5.04 9.26
CA ALA A 55 11.05 -6.25 9.99
C ALA A 55 10.31 -6.26 11.33
N VAL A 56 9.49 -7.27 11.57
CA VAL A 56 8.64 -7.40 12.76
C VAL A 56 8.88 -8.78 13.38
N ASP A 57 9.21 -8.81 14.67
CA ASP A 57 9.16 -10.06 15.44
C ASP A 57 7.69 -10.41 15.72
N VAL A 58 7.23 -11.53 15.16
CA VAL A 58 5.85 -12.00 15.29
C VAL A 58 5.72 -13.15 16.29
N THR A 59 6.77 -13.42 17.06
CA THR A 59 6.72 -14.43 18.13
C THR A 59 5.56 -14.15 19.08
N SER A 60 4.67 -15.13 19.24
CA SER A 60 3.46 -15.02 20.07
C SER A 60 2.47 -13.93 19.63
N VAL A 61 2.55 -13.47 18.39
CA VAL A 61 1.55 -12.57 17.78
C VAL A 61 0.52 -13.40 17.02
N ASP A 62 -0.77 -13.13 17.24
CA ASP A 62 -1.84 -13.83 16.51
C ASP A 62 -2.14 -13.19 15.15
N LEU A 63 -2.17 -11.85 15.12
CA LEU A 63 -2.62 -11.08 13.97
C LEU A 63 -1.75 -9.84 13.76
N VAL A 64 -1.43 -9.56 12.51
CA VAL A 64 -0.96 -8.25 12.07
C VAL A 64 -2.09 -7.56 11.33
N ARG A 65 -2.33 -6.28 11.61
CA ARG A 65 -3.42 -5.48 11.02
C ARG A 65 -2.88 -4.19 10.44
N ALA A 66 -3.44 -3.78 9.31
CA ALA A 66 -3.18 -2.49 8.69
C ALA A 66 -4.49 -1.73 8.46
N ALA A 67 -4.49 -0.46 8.83
CA ALA A 67 -5.54 0.49 8.48
C ALA A 67 -5.06 1.35 7.31
N LEU A 68 -5.85 1.41 6.24
CA LEU A 68 -5.47 2.03 4.98
C LEU A 68 -6.56 2.98 4.49
N ARG A 69 -6.15 4.00 3.75
CA ARG A 69 -7.03 4.82 2.94
C ARG A 69 -6.64 4.65 1.48
N LEU A 70 -7.46 3.95 0.72
CA LEU A 70 -7.22 3.73 -0.71
C LEU A 70 -7.99 4.76 -1.53
N ARG A 71 -7.27 5.55 -2.34
CA ARG A 71 -7.85 6.46 -3.33
C ARG A 71 -7.51 5.94 -4.71
N VAL A 72 -8.51 5.45 -5.43
CA VAL A 72 -8.32 4.86 -6.76
C VAL A 72 -8.64 5.93 -7.80
N PRO A 73 -7.75 6.19 -8.77
CA PRO A 73 -8.08 7.09 -9.88
C PRO A 73 -9.31 6.60 -10.65
N SER A 74 -10.06 7.51 -11.27
CA SER A 74 -11.24 7.19 -12.08
C SER A 74 -10.92 6.35 -13.32
N GLY A 75 -9.68 6.43 -13.81
CA GLY A 75 -9.14 5.57 -14.85
C GLY A 75 -8.05 4.66 -14.30
N ALA A 76 -8.14 3.37 -14.62
CA ALA A 76 -7.03 2.43 -14.58
C ALA A 76 -6.68 2.02 -16.03
N PRO A 77 -5.46 1.54 -16.30
CA PRO A 77 -5.17 0.91 -17.59
C PRO A 77 -6.19 -0.18 -17.92
N VAL A 78 -6.57 -0.29 -19.19
CA VAL A 78 -7.62 -1.23 -19.64
C VAL A 78 -7.24 -2.66 -19.25
N GLY A 79 -8.18 -3.37 -18.61
CA GLY A 79 -7.98 -4.75 -18.16
C GLY A 79 -7.21 -4.89 -16.83
N LEU A 80 -6.81 -3.79 -16.19
CA LEU A 80 -6.07 -3.80 -14.93
C LEU A 80 -6.84 -3.12 -13.79
N ALA A 81 -6.50 -3.48 -12.56
CA ALA A 81 -7.07 -2.93 -11.33
C ALA A 81 -5.98 -2.69 -10.27
N TRP A 82 -6.22 -1.75 -9.37
CA TRP A 82 -5.35 -1.54 -8.22
C TRP A 82 -5.72 -2.49 -7.09
N GLU A 83 -4.75 -3.22 -6.55
CA GLU A 83 -4.89 -4.07 -5.38
C GLU A 83 -4.07 -3.51 -4.22
N ALA A 84 -4.71 -3.32 -3.06
CA ALA A 84 -4.02 -3.08 -1.79
C ALA A 84 -3.95 -4.39 -1.01
N SER A 85 -2.74 -4.79 -0.60
CA SER A 85 -2.49 -6.09 0.03
C SER A 85 -1.61 -5.97 1.28
N LEU A 86 -1.90 -6.77 2.29
CA LEU A 86 -1.02 -7.01 3.44
C LEU A 86 -0.15 -8.23 3.10
N VAL A 87 1.16 -8.03 3.13
CA VAL A 87 2.14 -9.06 2.80
C VAL A 87 2.98 -9.43 4.03
N VAL A 88 3.32 -10.71 4.12
CA VAL A 88 4.31 -11.25 5.07
C VAL A 88 5.28 -12.11 4.28
N ASP A 89 6.57 -11.77 4.31
CA ASP A 89 7.64 -12.37 3.49
C ASP A 89 7.31 -12.44 2.00
N GLY A 90 6.66 -11.39 1.49
CA GLY A 90 6.22 -11.29 0.09
C GLY A 90 4.95 -12.06 -0.25
N VAL A 91 4.40 -12.87 0.67
CA VAL A 91 3.13 -13.59 0.47
C VAL A 91 1.96 -12.68 0.85
N LYS A 92 0.94 -12.59 0.00
CA LYS A 92 -0.28 -11.81 0.26
C LYS A 92 -1.23 -12.60 1.18
N TYR A 93 -1.53 -12.07 2.36
CA TYR A 93 -2.44 -12.70 3.33
C TYR A 93 -3.85 -12.11 3.30
N ALA A 94 -3.97 -10.82 3.01
CA ALA A 94 -5.24 -10.15 2.81
C ALA A 94 -5.10 -9.13 1.69
N ARG A 95 -6.17 -8.98 0.91
CA ARG A 95 -6.18 -8.12 -0.27
C ARG A 95 -7.52 -7.45 -0.51
N PHE A 96 -7.47 -6.29 -1.14
CA PHE A 96 -8.63 -5.52 -1.54
C PHE A 96 -8.43 -4.90 -2.92
N LEU A 97 -9.35 -5.17 -3.84
CA LEU A 97 -9.39 -4.55 -5.17
C LEU A 97 -10.09 -3.19 -5.12
N GLY A 98 -9.36 -2.16 -5.51
CA GLY A 98 -9.83 -0.79 -5.65
C GLY A 98 -10.76 -0.62 -6.85
N ARG A 99 -11.98 -0.14 -6.62
CA ARG A 99 -12.90 0.23 -7.71
C ARG A 99 -12.50 1.59 -8.29
N PRO A 100 -12.44 1.77 -9.62
CA PRO A 100 -12.09 3.04 -10.24
C PRO A 100 -12.93 4.21 -9.71
N GLY A 101 -12.25 5.32 -9.42
CA GLY A 101 -12.87 6.58 -8.97
C GLY A 101 -13.48 6.51 -7.57
N ARG A 102 -13.19 5.45 -6.79
CA ARG A 102 -13.67 5.30 -5.42
C ARG A 102 -12.54 5.55 -4.43
N GLU A 103 -12.93 6.19 -3.35
CA GLU A 103 -12.17 6.20 -2.11
C GLU A 103 -12.75 5.17 -1.15
N ARG A 104 -11.88 4.45 -0.44
CA ARG A 104 -12.29 3.51 0.59
C ARG A 104 -11.36 3.59 1.79
N ILE A 105 -11.95 3.64 2.98
CA ILE A 105 -11.26 3.36 4.23
C ILE A 105 -11.29 1.85 4.44
N VAL A 106 -10.11 1.23 4.50
CA VAL A 106 -9.94 -0.18 4.85
C VAL A 106 -9.46 -0.18 6.30
N SER A 107 -10.40 -0.34 7.23
CA SER A 107 -10.11 -0.26 8.66
C SER A 107 -9.44 -1.52 9.22
N ASP A 108 -9.50 -2.64 8.48
CA ASP A 108 -9.00 -3.92 8.96
C ASP A 108 -8.54 -4.84 7.83
N LEU A 109 -7.31 -4.63 7.35
CA LEU A 109 -6.61 -5.60 6.51
C LEU A 109 -5.73 -6.45 7.42
N ALA A 110 -6.05 -7.74 7.61
CA ALA A 110 -5.46 -8.56 8.66
C ALA A 110 -4.80 -9.84 8.11
N ALA A 111 -3.63 -10.18 8.65
CA ALA A 111 -2.91 -11.41 8.39
C ALA A 111 -2.83 -12.24 9.67
N ASN A 112 -3.25 -13.51 9.61
CA ASN A 112 -3.03 -14.45 10.69
C ASN A 112 -1.58 -14.94 10.67
N VAL A 113 -0.85 -14.61 11.74
CA VAL A 113 0.56 -14.96 11.93
C VAL A 113 0.77 -15.85 13.14
N SER A 114 -0.29 -16.42 13.74
CA SER A 114 -0.23 -17.23 14.97
C SER A 114 0.59 -18.51 14.85
N LYS A 115 0.91 -18.92 13.61
CA LYS A 115 1.76 -20.08 13.30
C LYS A 115 3.18 -19.69 12.86
N LEU A 116 3.51 -18.41 12.89
CA LEU A 116 4.82 -17.85 12.58
C LEU A 116 5.57 -17.50 13.88
N SER A 117 6.89 -17.39 13.80
CA SER A 117 7.73 -17.06 14.94
C SER A 117 9.06 -16.48 14.47
N GLY A 118 9.63 -15.56 15.25
CA GLY A 118 10.82 -14.81 14.88
C GLY A 118 10.52 -13.58 14.03
N VAL A 119 11.57 -13.05 13.39
CA VAL A 119 11.50 -11.83 12.60
C VAL A 119 11.07 -12.12 11.17
N HIS A 120 9.95 -11.52 10.76
CA HIS A 120 9.39 -11.59 9.41
C HIS A 120 9.32 -10.21 8.77
N THR A 121 9.36 -10.15 7.45
CA THR A 121 9.15 -8.90 6.69
C THR A 121 7.66 -8.68 6.48
N VAL A 122 7.08 -7.74 7.21
CA VAL A 122 5.66 -7.38 7.07
C VAL A 122 5.55 -6.11 6.25
N GLY A 123 4.57 -6.04 5.34
CA GLY A 123 4.38 -4.84 4.54
C GLY A 123 2.99 -4.63 3.99
N VAL A 124 2.75 -3.41 3.51
CA VAL A 124 1.57 -3.06 2.74
C VAL A 124 2.02 -2.77 1.31
N ARG A 125 1.37 -3.43 0.35
CA ARG A 125 1.65 -3.29 -1.08
C ARG A 125 0.44 -2.69 -1.79
N LEU A 126 0.71 -1.72 -2.67
CA LEU A 126 -0.22 -1.26 -3.71
C LEU A 126 0.32 -1.73 -5.06
N GLU A 127 -0.43 -2.56 -5.77
CA GLU A 127 0.01 -3.22 -7.00
C GLU A 127 -1.05 -3.11 -8.11
N LEU A 128 -0.59 -2.98 -9.35
CA LEU A 128 -1.46 -3.04 -10.52
C LEU A 128 -1.57 -4.49 -11.01
N VAL A 129 -2.78 -5.06 -10.92
CA VAL A 129 -3.04 -6.48 -11.18
C VAL A 129 -4.05 -6.68 -12.30
N SER A 130 -4.10 -7.88 -12.88
CA SER A 130 -5.29 -8.36 -13.59
C SER A 130 -6.35 -8.74 -12.54
N PRO A 131 -7.54 -8.14 -12.56
CA PRO A 131 -8.59 -8.40 -11.56
C PRO A 131 -9.15 -9.82 -11.61
#